data_AF-A0AAW2BCL2-F1
#
_entry.id   AF-A0AAW2BCL2-F1
#
_cell.length_a   1.000
_cell.length_b   1.000
_cell.length_c   1.000
_cell.angle_alpha   90.00
_cell.angle_beta   90.00
_cell.angle_gamma   90.00
#
_symmetry.space_group_name_H-M   'P 1'
#
loop_
_entity.id
_entity.type
_entity.pdbx_description
1 polymer ?
#
loop_
_entity_poly.entity_id
_entity_poly.type
_entity_poly.pdbx_seq_one_letter_code
_entity_poly.pdbx_strand_id
1 'polypeptide(L)'
;MDLPVVDWELETNIRKKRLLNYSIDFGICIFCGNCVEYCPTNCLSMTEEYELSTYDRHELNYNQIALGRLPIYVMVRDYLDYQIKSDYRAGFDK
;
A
#
# COMPACT_ATOMS: atom_id res chain seq x y z
N MET A 1 -7.46 5.64 17.43
CA MET A 1 -6.60 6.51 16.60
C MET A 1 -5.51 5.61 16.06
N ASP A 2 -5.81 4.87 15.01
CA ASP A 2 -4.84 4.00 14.39
C ASP A 2 -4.03 4.86 13.41
N LEU A 3 -2.77 5.09 13.77
CA LEU A 3 -1.75 5.70 12.90
C LEU A 3 -1.71 4.91 11.57
N PRO A 4 -1.23 5.51 10.46
CA PRO A 4 -0.84 4.75 9.28
C PRO A 4 0.00 3.55 9.70
N VAL A 5 -0.50 2.36 9.36
CA VAL A 5 0.18 1.10 9.66
C VAL A 5 1.37 1.03 8.72
N VAL A 6 2.58 1.12 9.27
CA VAL A 6 3.84 1.01 8.52
C VAL A 6 4.67 -0.08 9.19
N ASP A 7 4.59 -1.28 8.63
CA ASP A 7 5.30 -2.45 9.12
C ASP A 7 6.67 -2.54 8.45
N TRP A 8 7.72 -2.71 9.26
CA TRP A 8 9.09 -2.86 8.76
C TRP A 8 9.87 -3.88 9.58
N GLU A 9 10.81 -4.55 8.92
CA GLU A 9 11.76 -5.49 9.52
C GLU A 9 13.19 -4.99 9.39
N LEU A 10 14.02 -5.22 10.42
CA LEU A 10 15.45 -4.93 10.34
C LEU A 10 16.19 -6.11 9.71
N GLU A 11 16.76 -5.92 8.53
CA GLU A 11 17.73 -6.87 7.99
C GLU A 11 19.09 -6.64 8.65
N THR A 12 19.41 -7.47 9.64
CA THR A 12 20.62 -7.35 10.47
C THR A 12 21.92 -7.47 9.66
N ASN A 13 21.91 -8.27 8.59
CA ASN A 13 23.07 -8.50 7.71
C ASN A 13 23.54 -7.24 6.97
N ILE A 14 22.61 -6.37 6.56
CA ILE A 14 22.90 -5.15 5.80
C ILE A 14 22.60 -3.87 6.61
N ARG A 15 22.11 -4.02 7.85
CA ARG A 15 21.65 -2.93 8.73
C ARG A 15 20.67 -1.98 8.04
N LYS A 16 19.77 -2.50 7.20
CA LYS A 16 18.71 -1.73 6.53
C LYS A 16 17.34 -2.15 7.04
N LYS A 17 16.40 -1.19 7.06
CA LYS A 17 14.99 -1.46 7.30
C LYS A 17 14.33 -1.86 5.99
N ARG A 18 13.72 -3.04 5.94
CA ARG A 18 12.88 -3.50 4.84
C ARG A 18 11.42 -3.17 5.17
N LEU A 19 10.77 -2.43 4.29
CA LEU A 19 9.34 -2.16 4.38
C LEU A 19 8.56 -3.43 4.05
N LEU A 20 7.61 -3.82 4.91
CA LEU A 20 6.76 -4.99 4.70
C LEU A 20 5.41 -4.60 4.11
N ASN A 21 4.74 -3.67 4.79
CA ASN A 21 3.40 -3.23 4.45
C ASN A 21 3.23 -1.78 4.86
N TYR A 22 2.49 -1.01 4.06
CA TYR A 22 2.06 0.32 4.44
C TYR A 22 0.65 0.60 3.92
N SER A 23 -0.10 1.40 4.67
CA SER A 23 -1.39 1.92 4.23
C SER A 23 -1.60 3.37 4.63
N ILE A 24 -2.42 4.08 3.86
CA ILE A 24 -2.81 5.47 4.09
C ILE A 24 -4.33 5.53 4.12
N ASP A 25 -4.90 6.02 5.22
CA ASP A 25 -6.33 6.29 5.34
C ASP A 25 -6.64 7.70 4.84
N PHE A 26 -7.20 7.80 3.63
CA PHE A 26 -7.62 9.06 3.03
C PHE A 26 -8.87 9.66 3.67
N GLY A 27 -9.63 8.89 4.47
CA GLY A 27 -10.73 9.41 5.29
C GLY A 27 -10.26 10.22 6.51
N ILE A 28 -8.99 10.05 6.90
CA ILE A 28 -8.35 10.78 8.02
C ILE A 28 -7.30 11.78 7.51
N CYS A 29 -6.67 11.49 6.37
CA CYS A 29 -5.63 12.34 5.78
C CYS A 29 -6.11 13.78 5.54
N ILE A 30 -5.32 14.76 6.00
CA ILE A 30 -5.58 16.19 5.79
C ILE A 30 -4.80 16.79 4.61
N PHE A 31 -4.16 15.94 3.80
CA PHE A 31 -3.40 16.34 2.62
C PHE A 31 -2.28 17.38 2.88
N CYS A 32 -1.68 17.37 4.07
CA CYS A 32 -0.65 18.34 4.46
C CYS A 32 0.71 18.18 3.76
N GLY A 33 0.98 17.02 3.14
CA GLY A 33 2.25 16.77 2.45
C GLY A 33 3.42 16.34 3.35
N ASN A 34 3.27 16.33 4.67
CA ASN A 34 4.34 15.95 5.60
C ASN A 34 4.92 14.55 5.33
N CYS A 35 4.11 13.59 4.89
CA CYS A 35 4.58 12.24 4.57
C CYS A 35 5.59 12.21 3.40
N VAL A 36 5.44 13.11 2.43
CA VAL A 36 6.37 13.26 1.31
C VAL A 36 7.66 13.94 1.77
N GLU A 37 7.54 15.01 2.54
CA GLU A 37 8.71 15.76 3.04
C GLU A 37 9.60 14.92 3.97
N TYR A 38 9.00 14.14 4.88
CA TYR A 38 9.75 13.31 5.82
C TYR A 38 10.28 12.02 5.20
N CYS A 39 9.90 11.67 3.97
CA CYS A 39 10.31 10.42 3.34
C CYS A 39 11.82 10.43 3.05
N PRO A 40 12.64 9.62 3.74
CA PRO A 40 14.10 9.68 3.60
C PRO A 40 14.59 9.20 2.23
N THR A 41 13.78 8.39 1.54
CA THR A 41 14.08 7.83 0.22
C THR A 41 13.33 8.53 -0.90
N ASN A 42 12.51 9.53 -0.58
CA ASN A 42 11.69 10.27 -1.54
C ASN A 42 10.85 9.35 -2.47
N CYS A 43 10.28 8.28 -1.92
CA CYS A 43 9.49 7.30 -2.68
C CYS A 43 8.00 7.62 -2.76
N LEU A 44 7.53 8.55 -1.92
CA LEU A 44 6.15 9.05 -1.91
C LEU A 44 6.08 10.36 -2.70
N SER A 45 4.98 10.56 -3.41
CA SER A 45 4.69 11.82 -4.09
C SER A 45 3.18 12.09 -4.04
N MET A 46 2.81 13.36 -3.93
CA MET A 46 1.41 13.77 -4.06
C MET A 46 1.03 13.74 -5.55
N THR A 47 -0.15 13.19 -5.84
CA THR A 47 -0.71 13.21 -7.19
C THR A 47 -1.67 14.40 -7.32
N GLU A 48 -2.06 14.72 -8.56
CA GLU A 48 -3.10 15.72 -8.83
C GLU A 48 -4.51 15.10 -8.85
N GLU A 49 -4.65 13.84 -8.44
CA GLU A 49 -5.94 13.15 -8.40
C GLU A 49 -6.73 13.62 -7.17
N TYR A 50 -7.90 14.20 -7.42
CA TYR A 50 -8.77 14.74 -6.37
C TYR A 50 -10.13 14.01 -6.27
N GLU A 51 -10.46 13.16 -7.24
CA GLU A 51 -11.74 12.45 -7.33
C GLU A 51 -11.70 11.11 -6.57
N LEU A 52 -11.60 11.19 -5.24
CA LEU A 52 -11.47 10.01 -4.36
C LEU A 52 -12.76 9.68 -3.59
N SER A 53 -13.90 10.29 -3.96
CA SER A 53 -15.16 10.10 -3.24
C SER A 53 -15.70 8.68 -3.38
N THR A 54 -16.07 8.06 -2.26
CA THR A 54 -16.72 6.75 -2.17
C THR A 54 -17.93 6.81 -1.22
N TYR A 55 -18.84 5.83 -1.37
CA TYR A 55 -19.98 5.63 -0.49
C TYR A 55 -19.61 4.95 0.84
N ASP A 56 -18.53 4.17 0.89
CA ASP A 56 -18.06 3.50 2.11
C ASP A 56 -16.71 4.06 2.55
N ARG A 57 -16.64 4.47 3.83
CA ARG A 57 -15.40 4.97 4.44
C ARG A 57 -14.26 3.96 4.43
N HIS A 58 -14.56 2.66 4.44
CA HIS A 58 -13.52 1.62 4.47
C HIS A 58 -12.76 1.53 3.14
N GLU A 59 -13.37 2.01 2.05
CA GLU A 59 -12.73 2.07 0.73
C GLU A 59 -11.68 3.19 0.64
N LEU A 60 -11.64 4.14 1.59
CA LEU A 60 -10.63 5.22 1.64
C LEU A 60 -9.28 4.78 2.25
N ASN A 61 -9.17 3.55 2.74
CA ASN A 61 -7.91 3.03 3.28
C ASN A 61 -7.10 2.30 2.19
N TYR A 62 -6.08 2.96 1.67
CA TYR A 62 -5.33 2.47 0.52
C TYR A 62 -4.06 1.76 1.01
N ASN A 63 -3.87 0.53 0.58
CA ASN A 63 -2.65 -0.24 0.83
C ASN A 63 -1.57 0.03 -0.24
N GLN A 64 -0.40 -0.58 -0.08
CA GLN A 64 0.71 -0.45 -1.02
C GLN A 64 0.39 -0.81 -2.49
N ILE A 65 -0.61 -1.64 -2.74
CA ILE A 65 -1.05 -2.02 -4.09
C ILE A 65 -1.91 -0.89 -4.68
N ALA A 66 -2.89 -0.40 -3.90
CA ALA A 66 -3.76 0.69 -4.30
C ALA A 66 -3.01 2.02 -4.50
N LEU A 67 -1.94 2.24 -3.74
CA LEU A 67 -1.04 3.41 -3.88
C LEU A 67 0.00 3.24 -4.98
N GLY A 68 0.18 2.02 -5.50
CA GLY A 68 1.19 1.72 -6.50
C GLY A 68 0.81 2.27 -7.87
N ARG A 69 1.65 3.11 -8.46
CA ARG A 69 1.60 3.48 -9.89
C ARG A 69 2.21 2.39 -10.78
N LEU A 70 1.96 1.13 -10.44
CA LEU A 70 2.58 0.02 -11.15
C LEU A 70 2.05 -0.03 -12.59
N PRO A 71 2.94 -0.13 -13.60
CA PRO A 71 2.50 -0.29 -14.98
C PRO A 71 1.64 -1.55 -15.10
N ILE A 72 0.65 -1.54 -16.00
CA ILE A 72 -0.37 -2.59 -16.15
C ILE A 72 0.24 -4.01 -16.12
N TYR A 73 1.43 -4.21 -16.70
CA TYR A 73 2.07 -5.52 -16.73
C TYR A 73 2.46 -6.06 -15.34
N VAL A 74 2.79 -5.19 -14.38
CA VAL A 74 3.08 -5.58 -12.99
C VAL A 74 1.76 -5.80 -12.23
N MET A 75 0.77 -4.93 -12.42
CA MET A 75 -0.58 -5.12 -11.86
C MET A 75 -1.20 -6.45 -12.31
N VAL A 76 -1.06 -6.82 -13.59
CA VAL A 76 -1.52 -8.11 -14.12
C VAL A 76 -0.75 -9.28 -13.51
N ARG A 77 0.56 -9.13 -13.27
CA ARG A 77 1.38 -10.17 -12.60
C ARG A 77 0.93 -10.36 -11.15
N ASP A 78 0.70 -9.28 -10.40
CA ASP A 78 0.29 -9.34 -9.01
C ASP A 78 -1.17 -9.80 -8.85
N TYR A 79 -2.06 -9.43 -9.77
CA TYR A 79 -3.43 -9.96 -9.84
C TYR A 79 -3.43 -11.46 -10.17
N LEU A 80 -2.58 -11.90 -11.10
CA LEU A 80 -2.43 -13.33 -11.41
C LEU A 80 -1.80 -14.08 -10.22
N ASP A 81 -0.82 -13.50 -9.51
CA ASP A 81 -0.24 -14.09 -8.30
C ASP A 81 -1.25 -14.13 -7.13
N TYR A 82 -2.10 -13.10 -7.00
CA TYR A 82 -3.21 -13.09 -6.04
C TYR A 82 -4.25 -14.17 -6.36
N GLN A 83 -4.66 -14.30 -7.63
CA GLN A 83 -5.59 -15.34 -8.08
C GLN A 83 -4.99 -16.74 -7.89
N ILE A 84 -3.70 -16.91 -8.21
CA ILE A 84 -2.97 -18.15 -7.93
C ILE A 84 -3.00 -18.43 -6.43
N LYS A 85 -2.68 -17.47 -5.56
CA LYS A 85 -2.74 -17.65 -4.09
C LYS A 85 -4.15 -17.95 -3.58
N SER A 86 -5.21 -17.34 -4.13
CA SER A 86 -6.59 -17.65 -3.74
C SER A 86 -7.00 -19.04 -4.17
N ASP A 87 -6.59 -19.48 -5.36
CA ASP A 87 -6.88 -20.81 -5.89
C ASP A 87 -6.11 -21.90 -5.11
N TYR A 88 -4.86 -21.62 -4.71
CA TYR A 88 -4.08 -22.50 -3.82
C TYR A 88 -4.65 -22.58 -2.40
N ARG A 89 -5.21 -21.49 -1.84
CA ARG A 89 -5.92 -21.52 -0.54
C ARG A 89 -7.26 -22.26 -0.63
N ALA A 90 -8.04 -22.07 -1.69
CA ALA A 90 -9.30 -22.77 -1.90
C ALA A 90 -9.12 -24.27 -2.20
N GLY A 91 -7.94 -24.68 -2.69
CA GLY A 91 -7.61 -26.08 -2.97
C GLY A 91 -7.14 -26.92 -1.77
N PHE A 92 -6.92 -26.33 -0.59
CA PHE A 92 -6.45 -27.05 0.61
C PHE A 92 -7.57 -27.40 1.62
N ASP A 93 -8.81 -26.95 1.36
CA ASP A 93 -10.00 -27.21 2.18
C ASP A 93 -10.88 -28.37 1.62
N LYS A 94 -10.27 -29.39 0.98
CA LYS A 94 -10.91 -30.67 0.65
C LYS A 94 -9.98 -31.86 0.84
#